data_AF-A0A5B0Q0L8-F1
#
_entry.id   AF-A0A5B0Q0L8-F1
#
_cell.length_a   1.000
_cell.length_b   1.000
_cell.length_c   1.000
_cell.angle_alpha   90.00
_cell.angle_beta   90.00
_cell.angle_gamma   90.00
#
_symmetry.space_group_name_H-M   'P 1'
#
loop_
_entity.id
_entity.type
_entity.pdbx_description
1 polymer ?
#
loop_
_entity_poly.entity_id
_entity_poly.type
_entity_poly.pdbx_seq_one_letter_code
_entity_poly.pdbx_strand_id
1 'polypeptide(L)'
;MFRQLNDMTDSVVMEALQLSEQDKLAGLSCPACFGPQPPNSDQYPETTRDRLIICLDGNFQHRHHMKASRDESVRTPRIFLEHCEVEDMSADIRAKELEHQPPAKV
;
A
#
# COMPACT_ATOMS: atom_id res chain seq x y z
N MET A 1 12.07 -2.98 -18.02
CA MET A 1 11.25 -3.48 -19.14
C MET A 1 10.12 -4.40 -18.67
N PHE A 2 10.39 -5.57 -18.06
CA PHE A 2 9.31 -6.48 -17.60
C PHE A 2 8.31 -5.84 -16.63
N ARG A 3 8.81 -5.10 -15.62
CA ARG A 3 7.94 -4.36 -14.68
C ARG A 3 7.00 -3.37 -15.36
N GLN A 4 7.48 -2.64 -16.38
CA GLN A 4 6.65 -1.68 -17.12
C GLN A 4 5.52 -2.38 -17.88
N LEU A 5 5.78 -3.55 -18.45
CA LEU A 5 4.76 -4.32 -19.16
C LEU A 5 3.71 -4.84 -18.18
N ASN A 6 4.11 -5.26 -16.99
CA ASN A 6 3.16 -5.60 -15.92
C ASN A 6 2.33 -4.38 -15.50
N ASP A 7 2.96 -3.24 -15.21
CA ASP A 7 2.24 -2.01 -14.82
C ASP A 7 1.23 -1.57 -15.89
N MET A 8 1.59 -1.69 -17.17
CA MET A 8 0.69 -1.39 -18.29
C MET A 8 -0.46 -2.40 -18.38
N THR A 9 -0.18 -3.68 -18.16
CA THR A 9 -1.21 -4.74 -18.16
C THR A 9 -2.19 -4.49 -17.01
N ASP A 10 -1.68 -4.24 -15.81
CA ASP A 10 -2.48 -3.96 -14.62
C ASP A 10 -3.34 -2.70 -14.84
N SER A 11 -2.79 -1.62 -15.40
CA SER A 11 -3.55 -0.41 -15.73
C SER A 11 -4.71 -0.69 -16.68
N VAL A 12 -4.45 -1.41 -17.79
CA VAL A 12 -5.47 -1.75 -18.80
C VAL A 12 -6.57 -2.62 -18.19
N VAL A 13 -6.21 -3.60 -17.35
CA VAL A 13 -7.17 -4.48 -16.68
C VAL A 13 -8.03 -3.69 -15.69
N MET A 14 -7.41 -2.85 -14.84
CA MET A 14 -8.13 -2.05 -13.85
C MET A 14 -9.08 -1.04 -14.49
N GLU A 15 -8.67 -0.41 -15.59
CA GLU A 15 -9.52 0.51 -16.38
C GLU A 15 -10.68 -0.22 -17.04
N ALA A 16 -10.43 -1.36 -17.70
CA ALA A 16 -11.46 -2.14 -18.37
C ALA A 16 -12.52 -2.68 -17.40
N LEU A 17 -12.11 -3.05 -16.17
CA LEU A 17 -12.98 -3.52 -15.09
C LEU A 17 -13.63 -2.38 -14.30
N GLN A 18 -13.28 -1.11 -14.59
CA GLN A 18 -13.80 0.07 -13.89
C GLN A 18 -13.64 0.00 -12.36
N LEU A 19 -12.48 -0.52 -11.92
CA LEU A 19 -12.21 -0.69 -10.49
C LEU A 19 -12.16 0.66 -9.77
N SER A 20 -12.76 0.73 -8.59
CA SER A 20 -12.62 1.89 -7.71
C SER A 20 -11.20 2.00 -7.16
N GLU A 21 -10.84 3.16 -6.62
CA GLU A 21 -9.52 3.33 -5.96
C GLU A 21 -9.33 2.35 -4.79
N GLN A 22 -10.43 2.01 -4.10
CA GLN A 22 -10.38 1.00 -3.03
C GLN A 22 -10.13 -0.41 -3.58
N ASP A 23 -10.76 -0.77 -4.70
CA ASP A 23 -10.53 -2.08 -5.34
C ASP A 23 -9.10 -2.22 -5.86
N LYS A 24 -8.56 -1.13 -6.45
CA LYS A 24 -7.16 -1.07 -6.88
C LYS A 24 -6.22 -1.23 -5.69
N LEU A 25 -6.49 -0.54 -4.59
CA LEU A 25 -5.70 -0.65 -3.37
C LEU A 25 -5.75 -2.07 -2.81
N ALA A 26 -6.93 -2.69 -2.74
CA ALA A 26 -7.10 -4.07 -2.30
C ALA A 26 -6.31 -5.06 -3.17
N GLY A 27 -6.38 -4.93 -4.50
CA GLY A 27 -5.70 -5.81 -5.45
C GLY A 27 -4.17 -5.66 -5.45
N LEU A 28 -3.66 -4.43 -5.30
CA LEU A 28 -2.22 -4.15 -5.33
C LEU A 28 -1.53 -4.37 -3.98
N SER A 29 -2.27 -4.35 -2.88
CA SER A 29 -1.70 -4.45 -1.53
C SER A 29 -2.27 -5.65 -0.77
N CYS A 30 -3.29 -5.44 0.05
CA CYS A 30 -3.89 -6.47 0.89
C CYS A 30 -5.40 -6.52 0.70
N PRO A 31 -5.92 -7.58 0.04
CA PRO A 31 -7.35 -7.79 -0.10
C PRO A 31 -8.08 -7.90 1.24
N ALA A 32 -7.45 -8.47 2.27
CA ALA A 32 -8.06 -8.63 3.59
C ALA A 32 -8.20 -7.29 4.36
N CYS A 33 -7.38 -6.28 4.05
CA CYS A 33 -7.43 -4.98 4.73
C CYS A 33 -8.32 -3.97 4.01
N PHE A 34 -8.33 -3.98 2.68
CA PHE A 34 -8.99 -2.94 1.88
C PHE A 34 -10.12 -3.47 1.00
N GLY A 35 -10.20 -4.80 0.81
CA GLY A 35 -11.24 -5.44 0.01
C GLY A 35 -12.54 -5.67 0.80
N PRO A 36 -13.61 -6.09 0.10
CA PRO A 36 -14.88 -6.39 0.73
C PRO A 36 -14.79 -7.63 1.62
N GLN A 37 -15.57 -7.63 2.70
CA GLN A 37 -15.69 -8.79 3.58
C GLN A 37 -16.29 -9.97 2.78
N PRO A 38 -15.71 -11.17 2.86
CA PRO A 38 -16.20 -12.31 2.10
C PRO A 38 -17.57 -12.76 2.63
N PRO A 39 -18.47 -13.28 1.77
CA PRO A 39 -19.82 -13.67 2.17
C PRO A 39 -19.84 -14.83 3.18
N ASN A 40 -18.74 -15.58 3.30
CA ASN A 40 -18.55 -16.66 4.26
C ASN A 40 -17.69 -16.25 5.47
N SER A 41 -17.59 -14.95 5.79
CA SER A 41 -16.76 -14.44 6.89
C SER A 41 -17.11 -15.09 8.24
N ASP A 42 -18.36 -15.49 8.45
CA ASP A 42 -18.82 -16.20 9.65
C ASP A 42 -18.20 -17.58 9.83
N GLN A 43 -17.70 -18.20 8.76
CA GLN A 43 -17.02 -19.51 8.80
C GLN A 43 -15.61 -19.42 9.38
N TYR A 44 -15.04 -18.21 9.44
CA TYR A 44 -13.71 -17.99 10.00
C TYR A 44 -13.81 -17.70 11.50
N PRO A 45 -12.96 -18.31 12.34
CA PRO A 45 -12.86 -17.95 13.76
C PRO A 45 -12.59 -16.45 13.94
N GLU A 46 -13.09 -15.85 15.02
CA GLU A 46 -12.83 -14.42 15.32
C GLU A 46 -11.32 -14.10 15.39
N THR A 47 -10.50 -15.08 15.73
CA THR A 47 -9.04 -14.94 15.79
C THR A 47 -8.37 -14.80 14.43
N THR A 48 -9.03 -15.16 13.34
CA THR A 48 -8.47 -15.12 11.97
C THR A 48 -9.34 -14.39 10.96
N ARG A 49 -10.60 -14.09 11.30
CA ARG A 49 -11.51 -13.27 10.48
C ARG A 49 -10.90 -11.90 10.20
N ASP A 50 -10.99 -11.46 8.95
CA ASP A 50 -10.48 -10.17 8.44
C ASP A 50 -8.98 -9.93 8.70
N ARG A 51 -8.19 -11.01 8.88
CA ARG A 51 -6.74 -10.93 9.08
C ARG A 51 -5.99 -11.52 7.89
N LEU A 52 -4.97 -10.78 7.43
CA LEU A 52 -3.99 -11.30 6.47
C LEU A 52 -2.95 -12.15 7.21
N ILE A 53 -2.91 -13.44 6.92
CA ILE A 53 -1.88 -14.35 7.44
C ILE A 53 -0.83 -14.55 6.36
N ILE A 54 0.36 -13.96 6.54
CA ILE A 54 1.49 -14.11 5.62
C ILE A 54 2.43 -15.17 6.16
N CYS A 55 2.50 -16.32 5.48
CA CYS A 55 3.49 -17.36 5.77
C CYS A 55 4.76 -17.09 4.95
N LEU A 56 5.78 -16.50 5.57
CA LEU A 56 7.07 -16.26 4.93
C LEU A 56 7.97 -17.49 5.09
N ASP A 57 8.24 -18.21 3.99
CA ASP A 57 9.30 -19.21 3.97
C ASP A 57 10.67 -18.52 3.86
N GLY A 58 11.45 -18.60 4.94
CA GLY A 58 12.77 -17.98 5.06
C GLY A 58 13.80 -18.47 4.03
N ASN A 59 13.55 -19.59 3.35
CA ASN A 59 14.46 -20.12 2.33
C ASN A 59 14.60 -19.24 1.08
N PHE A 60 13.58 -18.45 0.75
CA PHE A 60 13.62 -17.56 -0.41
C PHE A 60 14.30 -16.22 -0.11
N GLN A 61 14.13 -15.70 1.11
CA GLN A 61 14.70 -14.40 1.54
C GLN A 61 16.25 -14.44 1.54
N HIS A 62 16.86 -15.52 2.05
CA HIS A 62 18.32 -15.66 2.10
C HIS A 62 18.99 -15.71 0.71
N ARG A 63 18.37 -16.39 -0.28
CA ARG A 63 18.92 -16.45 -1.65
C ARG A 63 18.73 -15.16 -2.43
N HIS A 64 17.66 -14.42 -2.13
CA HIS A 64 17.36 -13.15 -2.79
C HIS A 64 18.31 -12.05 -2.33
N HIS A 65 18.67 -12.00 -1.05
CA HIS A 65 19.56 -10.97 -0.51
C HIS A 65 20.97 -11.02 -1.12
N MET A 66 21.53 -12.22 -1.35
CA MET A 66 22.83 -12.37 -2.04
C MET A 66 22.84 -11.89 -3.50
N LYS A 67 21.68 -11.76 -4.16
CA LYS A 67 21.55 -11.32 -5.57
C LYS A 67 20.95 -9.92 -5.74
N ALA A 68 20.53 -9.28 -4.64
CA ALA A 68 19.76 -8.02 -4.68
C ALA A 68 20.61 -6.76 -4.85
N SER A 69 21.95 -6.87 -4.81
CA SER A 69 22.83 -5.74 -5.15
C SER A 69 22.88 -5.54 -6.67
N ARG A 70 21.88 -4.88 -7.21
CA ARG A 70 21.92 -4.29 -8.55
C ARG A 70 21.53 -2.83 -8.43
N ASP A 71 22.36 -1.94 -8.99
CA ASP A 71 22.09 -0.52 -9.21
C ASP A 71 21.00 -0.32 -10.27
N GLU A 72 19.79 -0.84 -10.02
CA GLU A 72 18.63 -0.44 -10.80
C GLU A 72 18.10 0.89 -10.24
N SER A 73 17.78 1.83 -11.13
CA SER A 73 17.10 3.08 -10.76
C SER A 73 15.85 2.74 -9.93
N VAL A 74 15.79 3.26 -8.69
CA VAL A 74 14.64 3.04 -7.82
C VAL A 74 13.40 3.56 -8.52
N ARG A 75 12.46 2.66 -8.82
CA ARG A 75 11.13 3.01 -9.32
C ARG A 75 10.15 2.81 -8.19
N THR A 76 9.64 3.92 -7.68
CA THR A 76 8.64 3.93 -6.63
C THR A 76 7.34 3.32 -7.17
N PRO A 77 6.81 2.25 -6.53
CA PRO A 77 5.50 1.72 -6.89
C PRO A 77 4.40 2.76 -6.73
N ARG A 78 3.39 2.74 -7.60
CA ARG A 78 2.28 3.70 -7.64
C ARG A 78 1.40 3.72 -6.37
N ILE A 79 1.55 2.75 -5.49
CA ILE A 79 0.86 2.67 -4.20
C ILE A 79 1.48 3.60 -3.14
N PHE A 80 2.72 4.04 -3.35
CA PHE A 80 3.37 5.00 -2.45
C PHE A 80 3.08 6.41 -2.94
N LEU A 81 2.93 7.32 -1.98
CA LEU A 81 2.82 8.74 -2.25
C LEU A 81 4.14 9.28 -2.81
N GLU A 82 4.03 10.23 -3.74
CA GLU A 82 5.19 10.98 -4.21
C GLU A 82 5.72 11.88 -3.09
N HIS A 83 7.01 12.21 -3.16
CA HIS A 83 7.66 12.94 -2.06
C HIS A 83 7.00 14.31 -1.81
N CYS A 84 6.60 15.01 -2.88
CA CYS A 84 5.93 16.30 -2.77
C CYS A 84 4.59 16.21 -2.03
N GLU A 85 3.82 15.14 -2.23
CA GLU A 85 2.54 14.94 -1.54
C GLU A 85 2.74 14.77 -0.03
N VAL A 86 3.85 14.14 0.38
CA VAL A 86 4.23 13.99 1.78
C VAL A 86 4.68 15.33 2.38
N GLU A 87 5.42 16.14 1.62
CA GLU A 87 5.84 17.48 2.04
C GLU A 87 4.63 18.42 2.20
N ASP A 88 3.71 18.41 1.24
CA ASP A 88 2.49 19.22 1.27
C ASP A 88 1.63 18.86 2.50
N MET A 89 1.40 17.57 2.73
CA MET A 89 0.69 17.11 3.92
C MET A 89 1.38 17.53 5.23
N SER A 90 2.72 17.50 5.26
CA SER A 90 3.48 17.94 6.43
C SER A 90 3.33 19.44 6.69
N ALA A 91 3.29 20.26 5.64
CA ALA A 91 3.05 21.69 5.74
C ALA A 91 1.64 21.98 6.26
N ASP A 92 0.63 21.27 5.75
CA ASP A 92 -0.76 21.39 6.17
C ASP A 92 -0.96 21.03 7.65
N ILE A 93 -0.38 19.91 8.10
CA ILE A 93 -0.40 19.50 9.50
C ILE A 93 0.18 20.62 10.39
N ARG A 94 1.34 21.15 10.00
CA ARG A 94 2.03 22.19 10.78
C ARG A 94 1.24 23.50 10.84
N ALA A 95 0.59 23.88 9.75
CA ALA A 95 -0.31 25.05 9.73
C ALA A 95 -1.48 24.86 10.70
N LYS A 96 -2.07 23.65 10.73
CA LYS A 96 -3.14 23.30 11.66
C LYS A 96 -2.68 23.28 13.11
N GLU A 97 -1.49 22.79 13.41
CA GLU A 97 -0.93 22.81 14.77
C GLU A 97 -0.74 24.23 15.30
N LEU A 98 -0.32 25.17 14.44
CA LEU A 98 -0.19 26.59 14.79
C LEU A 98 -1.56 27.25 15.04
N GLU A 99 -2.57 26.91 14.25
CA GLU A 99 -3.95 27.40 14.44
C GLU A 99 -4.55 26.94 15.78
N HIS A 100 -4.22 25.72 16.22
CA HIS A 100 -4.76 25.12 17.45
C HIS A 100 -3.85 25.29 18.67
N GLN A 101 -2.85 26.17 18.59
CA GLN A 101 -1.89 26.37 19.67
C GLN A 101 -2.61 27.02 20.88
N PRO A 102 -2.59 26.38 22.06
CA PRO A 102 -3.22 26.95 23.25
C PRO A 102 -2.49 28.24 23.67
N PRO A 103 -3.19 29.22 24.28
CA PRO A 103 -2.58 30.47 24.71
C PRO A 103 -1.42 30.20 25.67
N ALA A 104 -0.32 30.93 25.49
CA ALA A 104 0.86 30.82 26.34
C ALA A 104 0.44 30.99 27.81
N LYS A 105 0.84 30.04 28.67
CA LYS A 105 0.64 30.16 30.12
C LYS A 105 1.47 31.34 30.62
N VAL A 106 0.78 32.39 31.07
CA VAL A 106 1.34 33.56 31.79
C VAL A 106 1.69 33.15 33.21
#